data_AF-A0A3B7L244-F1
#
_entry.id   AF-A0A3B7L244-F1
#
_cell.length_a   1.000
_cell.length_b   1.000
_cell.length_c   1.000
_cell.angle_alpha   90.00
_cell.angle_beta   90.00
_cell.angle_gamma   90.00
#
_symmetry.space_group_name_H-M   'P 1'
#
loop_
_entity.id
_entity.type
_entity.pdbx_description
1 polymer ?
#
loop_
_entity_poly.entity_id
_entity_poly.type
_entity_poly.pdbx_seq_one_letter_code
_entity_poly.pdbx_strand_id
1 'polypeptide(L)'
;MALTWLDWLFIALLTVTAVTGFLRGLIREALGLAAWVIALLAARVLAQPVADLLAGLIDNADGRLVLAFVLVIFGVVLLCGIVIRLVHAAVEWVGMGLFNRVMGAAFGAAKGAAILVLATIVIGLTPLAQLEAWREAELRPHFEQLRDWAVSQFEAWEGRLPETPGSLGEISLPGRGEAADRDNP
;
A
#
# COMPACT_ATOMS: atom_id res chain seq x y z
N MET A 1 -2.43 21.76 -29.62
CA MET A 1 -2.36 20.70 -28.60
C MET A 1 -2.62 21.39 -27.27
N ALA A 2 -3.74 21.09 -26.65
CA ALA A 2 -4.12 21.68 -25.36
C ALA A 2 -4.01 20.56 -24.31
N LEU A 3 -3.26 20.80 -23.24
CA LEU A 3 -3.23 19.88 -22.10
C LEU A 3 -4.64 19.75 -21.55
N THR A 4 -5.11 18.52 -21.41
CA THR A 4 -6.42 18.25 -20.82
C THR A 4 -6.39 18.62 -19.33
N TRP A 5 -7.55 18.80 -18.72
CA TRP A 5 -7.62 19.00 -17.27
C TRP A 5 -7.01 17.83 -16.49
N LEU A 6 -6.97 16.65 -17.11
CA LEU A 6 -6.40 15.43 -16.54
C LEU A 6 -4.86 15.47 -16.55
N ASP A 7 -4.26 16.01 -17.61
CA ASP A 7 -2.80 16.25 -17.65
C ASP A 7 -2.39 17.20 -16.52
N TRP A 8 -3.14 18.28 -16.31
CA TRP A 8 -2.92 19.21 -15.20
C TRP A 8 -3.06 18.53 -13.84
N LEU A 9 -4.02 17.61 -13.67
CA LEU A 9 -4.18 16.83 -12.45
C LEU A 9 -2.94 15.96 -12.18
N PHE A 10 -2.40 15.30 -13.21
CA PHE A 10 -1.22 14.45 -13.08
C PHE A 10 0.04 15.24 -12.73
N ILE A 11 0.26 16.37 -13.41
CA ILE A 11 1.37 17.28 -13.12
C ILE A 11 1.23 17.80 -11.69
N ALA A 12 0.05 18.31 -11.32
CA ALA A 12 -0.20 18.84 -9.98
C ALA A 12 0.06 17.77 -8.91
N LEU A 13 -0.41 16.53 -9.11
CA LEU A 13 -0.18 15.45 -8.15
C LEU A 13 1.31 15.16 -7.99
N LEU A 14 2.06 14.99 -9.08
CA LEU A 14 3.51 14.74 -9.03
C LEU A 14 4.28 15.90 -8.38
N THR A 15 3.95 17.13 -8.75
CA THR A 15 4.58 18.32 -8.16
C THR A 15 4.28 18.40 -6.67
N VAL A 16 3.03 18.21 -6.25
CA VAL A 16 2.64 18.27 -4.83
C VAL A 16 3.33 17.16 -4.04
N THR A 17 3.40 15.93 -4.54
CA THR A 17 4.07 14.84 -3.82
C THR A 17 5.59 15.04 -3.76
N ALA A 18 6.21 15.52 -4.84
CA ALA A 18 7.64 15.84 -4.86
C ALA A 18 7.98 17.00 -3.91
N VAL A 19 7.21 18.10 -3.93
CA VAL A 19 7.38 19.23 -3.01
C VAL A 19 7.15 18.79 -1.57
N THR A 20 6.10 18.02 -1.30
CA THR A 20 5.83 17.49 0.05
C THR A 20 7.00 16.63 0.53
N GLY A 21 7.54 15.77 -0.33
CA GLY A 21 8.72 14.96 -0.05
C GLY A 21 9.97 15.80 0.19
N PHE A 22 10.16 16.88 -0.58
CA PHE A 22 11.24 17.83 -0.36
C PHE A 22 11.15 18.52 1.00
N LEU A 23 9.95 19.03 1.34
CA LEU A 23 9.71 19.75 2.59
C LEU A 23 9.89 18.87 3.82
N ARG A 24 9.52 17.59 3.73
CA ARG A 24 9.57 16.64 4.85
C ARG A 24 10.89 15.86 4.92
N GLY A 25 11.56 15.67 3.80
CA GLY A 25 12.81 14.91 3.66
C GLY A 25 12.60 13.39 3.59
N LEU A 26 13.59 12.69 3.03
CA LEU A 26 13.57 11.24 2.82
C LEU A 26 13.32 10.46 4.10
N ILE A 27 14.02 10.82 5.19
CA ILE A 27 14.02 10.03 6.42
C ILE A 27 12.64 10.03 7.07
N ARG A 28 11.97 11.19 7.12
CA ARG A 28 10.63 11.29 7.67
C ARG A 28 9.64 10.47 6.84
N GLU A 29 9.78 10.50 5.53
CA GLU A 29 8.90 9.81 4.59
C GLU A 29 9.08 8.30 4.65
N ALA A 30 10.33 7.83 4.65
CA ALA A 30 10.68 6.42 4.75
C ALA A 30 10.29 5.83 6.10
N LEU A 31 10.64 6.51 7.20
CA LEU A 31 10.25 6.06 8.53
C LEU A 31 8.75 6.14 8.76
N GLY A 32 8.06 7.11 8.17
CA GLY A 32 6.60 7.22 8.23
C GLY A 32 5.91 6.02 7.57
N LEU A 33 6.40 5.59 6.41
CA LEU A 33 5.90 4.38 5.76
C LEU A 33 6.24 3.11 6.55
N ALA A 34 7.47 3.02 7.07
CA ALA A 34 7.85 1.91 7.95
C ALA A 34 6.97 1.86 9.22
N ALA A 35 6.66 3.01 9.82
CA ALA A 35 5.77 3.11 10.97
C ALA A 35 4.35 2.60 10.66
N TRP A 36 3.81 2.89 9.47
CA TRP A 36 2.53 2.33 9.04
C TRP A 36 2.57 0.82 8.91
N VAL A 37 3.62 0.26 8.31
CA VAL A 37 3.80 -1.20 8.22
C VAL A 37 3.90 -1.82 9.62
N ILE A 38 4.74 -1.26 10.49
CA ILE A 38 4.90 -1.72 11.88
C ILE A 38 3.58 -1.64 12.64
N ALA A 39 2.82 -0.56 12.47
CA ALA A 39 1.52 -0.39 13.11
C ALA A 39 0.50 -1.45 12.65
N LEU A 40 0.44 -1.76 11.36
CA LEU A 40 -0.43 -2.81 10.83
C LEU A 40 -0.03 -4.20 11.35
N LEU A 41 1.26 -4.52 11.36
CA LEU A 41 1.77 -5.78 11.90
C LEU A 41 1.50 -5.90 13.40
N ALA A 42 1.73 -4.83 14.16
CA ALA A 42 1.42 -4.78 15.58
C ALA A 42 -0.08 -4.94 15.84
N ALA A 43 -0.93 -4.27 15.06
CA ALA A 43 -2.38 -4.39 15.17
C ALA A 43 -2.87 -5.81 14.87
N ARG A 44 -2.26 -6.52 13.90
CA ARG A 44 -2.59 -7.92 13.62
C ARG A 44 -2.34 -8.85 14.82
N VAL A 45 -1.36 -8.55 15.67
CA VAL A 45 -1.01 -9.37 16.84
C VAL A 45 -1.71 -8.89 18.12
N LEU A 46 -1.80 -7.57 18.33
CA LEU A 46 -2.25 -6.96 19.58
C LEU A 46 -3.74 -6.61 19.60
N ALA A 47 -4.44 -6.62 18.45
CA ALA A 47 -5.87 -6.26 18.43
C ALA A 47 -6.74 -7.20 19.27
N GLN A 48 -6.45 -8.50 19.29
CA GLN A 48 -7.20 -9.46 20.13
C GLN A 48 -7.00 -9.20 21.62
N PRO A 49 -5.77 -9.15 22.17
CA PRO A 49 -5.56 -8.78 23.56
C PRO A 49 -6.18 -7.44 23.97
N VAL A 50 -6.09 -6.43 23.10
CA VAL A 50 -6.71 -5.12 23.38
C VAL A 50 -8.23 -5.19 23.33
N ALA A 51 -8.81 -5.98 22.42
CA ALA A 51 -10.25 -6.21 22.37
C ALA A 51 -10.75 -6.86 23.66
N ASP A 52 -10.02 -7.81 24.24
CA ASP A 52 -10.42 -8.45 25.50
C ASP A 52 -10.47 -7.45 26.67
N LEU A 53 -9.55 -6.48 26.71
CA LEU A 53 -9.57 -5.40 27.71
C LEU A 53 -10.80 -4.49 27.57
N LEU A 54 -11.37 -4.39 26.36
CA LEU A 54 -12.58 -3.61 26.09
C LEU A 54 -13.86 -4.39 26.37
N ALA A 55 -13.79 -5.66 26.79
CA ALA A 55 -14.96 -6.53 26.87
C ALA A 55 -16.04 -6.07 27.85
N GLY A 56 -15.67 -5.28 28.86
CA GLY A 56 -16.61 -4.67 29.80
C GLY A 56 -17.20 -3.32 29.35
N LEU A 57 -16.76 -2.78 28.21
CA LEU A 57 -17.20 -1.48 27.69
C LEU A 57 -18.07 -1.62 26.43
N ILE A 58 -17.86 -2.67 25.64
CA ILE A 58 -18.54 -2.91 24.36
C ILE A 58 -18.98 -4.38 24.27
N ASP A 59 -20.30 -4.56 24.19
CA ASP A 59 -20.92 -5.90 24.11
C ASP A 59 -20.73 -6.56 22.73
N ASN A 60 -20.63 -5.76 21.66
CA ASN A 60 -20.42 -6.26 20.31
C ASN A 60 -18.96 -6.68 20.09
N ALA A 61 -18.71 -7.98 19.97
CA ALA A 61 -17.38 -8.56 19.80
C ALA A 61 -16.65 -8.08 18.51
N ASP A 62 -17.36 -8.01 17.38
CA ASP A 62 -16.77 -7.57 16.11
C ASP A 62 -16.42 -6.08 16.15
N GLY A 63 -17.33 -5.26 16.68
CA GLY A 63 -17.11 -3.82 16.86
C GLY A 63 -15.92 -3.54 17.78
N ARG A 64 -15.79 -4.33 18.85
CA ARG A 64 -14.67 -4.26 19.78
C ARG A 64 -13.34 -4.62 19.14
N LEU A 65 -13.30 -5.67 18.33
CA LEU A 65 -12.10 -6.06 17.60
C LEU A 65 -11.64 -5.00 16.61
N VAL A 66 -12.57 -4.44 15.83
CA VAL A 66 -12.28 -3.35 14.90
C VAL A 66 -11.76 -2.12 15.64
N LEU A 67 -12.40 -1.74 16.75
CA LEU A 67 -11.94 -0.62 17.56
C LEU A 67 -10.55 -0.87 18.14
N ALA A 68 -10.30 -2.05 18.70
CA ALA A 68 -8.99 -2.43 19.23
C ALA A 68 -7.90 -2.38 18.15
N PHE A 69 -8.20 -2.85 16.94
CA PHE A 69 -7.28 -2.77 15.79
C PHE A 69 -6.91 -1.32 15.46
N VAL A 70 -7.91 -0.44 15.37
CA VAL A 70 -7.69 1.00 15.11
C VAL A 70 -6.91 1.66 16.25
N LEU A 71 -7.23 1.35 17.51
CA LEU A 71 -6.54 1.88 18.68
C LEU A 71 -5.06 1.48 18.72
N VAL A 72 -4.74 0.21 18.40
CA VAL A 72 -3.36 -0.25 18.33
C VAL A 72 -2.61 0.49 17.22
N ILE A 73 -3.18 0.60 16.01
CA ILE A 73 -2.55 1.35 14.92
C ILE A 73 -2.25 2.77 15.37
N PHE A 74 -3.25 3.45 15.94
CA PHE A 74 -3.10 4.83 16.38
C PHE A 74 -2.01 4.98 17.44
N GLY A 75 -2.00 4.11 18.45
CA GLY A 75 -0.97 4.11 19.50
C GLY A 75 0.43 3.89 18.96
N VAL A 76 0.61 2.93 18.06
CA VAL A 76 1.91 2.61 17.45
C VAL A 76 2.38 3.74 16.53
N VAL A 77 1.51 4.27 15.67
CA VAL A 77 1.85 5.41 14.79
C VAL A 77 2.25 6.62 15.62
N LEU A 78 1.56 6.90 16.73
CA LEU A 78 1.90 8.02 17.61
C LEU A 78 3.29 7.83 18.24
N LEU A 79 3.58 6.64 18.75
CA LEU A 79 4.88 6.31 19.34
C LEU A 79 6.01 6.41 18.31
N CYS A 80 5.84 5.79 17.14
CA CYS A 80 6.80 5.90 16.04
C CYS A 80 6.97 7.35 15.60
N GLY A 81 5.89 8.14 15.56
CA GLY A 81 5.93 9.56 15.23
C GLY A 81 6.82 10.38 16.17
N ILE A 82 6.88 10.03 17.46
CA ILE A 82 7.82 10.65 18.41
C ILE A 82 9.25 10.27 18.00
N VAL A 83 9.55 8.99 17.84
CA VAL A 83 10.89 8.49 17.44
C VAL A 83 11.38 9.16 16.15
N ILE A 84 10.50 9.28 15.15
CA ILE A 84 10.82 9.92 13.87
C ILE A 84 11.24 11.37 14.06
N ARG A 85 10.58 12.13 14.95
CA ARG A 85 10.97 13.52 15.23
C ARG A 85 12.36 13.60 15.86
N LEU A 86 12.71 12.68 16.76
CA LEU A 86 14.04 12.62 17.37
C LEU A 86 15.11 12.32 16.31
N VAL A 87 14.87 11.30 15.46
CA VAL A 87 15.79 10.93 14.38
C VAL A 87 15.96 12.09 13.39
N HIS A 88 14.87 12.77 13.03
CA HIS A 88 14.91 13.92 12.14
C HIS A 88 15.78 15.06 12.70
N ALA A 89 15.63 15.38 13.99
CA ALA A 89 16.45 16.40 14.65
C ALA A 89 17.96 16.02 14.64
N ALA A 90 18.28 14.73 14.85
CA ALA A 90 19.65 14.25 14.77
C ALA A 90 20.24 14.40 13.36
N VAL A 91 19.47 14.13 12.31
CA VAL A 91 19.90 14.27 10.91
C VAL A 91 20.18 15.73 10.57
N GLU A 92 19.31 16.65 11.01
CA GLU A 92 19.53 18.08 10.80
C GLU A 92 20.81 18.56 11.50
N TRP A 93 21.12 18.01 12.67
CA TRP A 93 22.34 18.33 13.41
C TRP A 93 23.63 17.93 12.68
N VAL A 94 23.60 16.80 11.94
CA VAL A 94 24.75 16.33 11.14
C VAL A 94 24.93 17.13 9.83
N GLY A 95 24.05 18.09 9.53
CA GLY A 95 24.17 18.95 8.35
C GLY A 95 23.74 18.29 7.03
N MET A 96 23.17 17.08 7.06
CA MET A 96 22.67 16.39 5.87
C MET A 96 21.30 16.89 5.39
N GLY A 97 20.85 18.06 5.86
CA GLY A 97 19.51 18.58 5.59
C GLY A 97 19.18 18.71 4.11
N LEU A 98 20.07 19.27 3.29
CA LEU A 98 19.83 19.45 1.85
C LEU A 98 19.73 18.11 1.10
N PHE A 99 20.66 17.20 1.36
CA PHE A 99 20.65 15.87 0.75
C PHE A 99 19.38 15.09 1.14
N ASN A 100 19.00 15.11 2.43
CA ASN A 100 17.77 14.50 2.92
C ASN A 100 16.52 15.09 2.21
N ARG A 101 16.49 16.40 1.97
CA ARG A 101 15.37 17.05 1.26
C ARG A 101 15.33 16.69 -0.23
N VAL A 102 16.46 16.73 -0.93
CA VAL A 102 16.51 16.34 -2.36
C VAL A 102 16.12 14.87 -2.56
N MET A 103 16.65 13.97 -1.73
CA MET A 103 16.24 12.57 -1.75
C MET A 103 14.76 12.40 -1.36
N GLY A 104 14.26 13.24 -0.46
CA GLY A 104 12.84 13.31 -0.13
C GLY A 104 11.98 13.71 -1.32
N ALA A 105 12.45 14.64 -2.16
CA ALA A 105 11.75 15.02 -3.40
C ALA A 105 11.67 13.84 -4.38
N ALA A 106 12.79 13.12 -4.57
CA ALA A 106 12.84 11.92 -5.42
C ALA A 106 11.89 10.82 -4.89
N PHE A 107 11.89 10.60 -3.58
CA PHE A 107 10.97 9.66 -2.94
C PHE A 107 9.50 10.08 -3.08
N GLY A 108 9.22 11.37 -2.90
CA GLY A 108 7.89 11.95 -3.09
C GLY A 108 7.39 11.83 -4.53
N ALA A 109 8.28 12.04 -5.51
CA ALA A 109 7.99 11.83 -6.92
C ALA A 109 7.71 10.36 -7.23
N ALA A 110 8.53 9.44 -6.72
CA ALA A 110 8.31 8.00 -6.85
C ALA A 110 6.96 7.55 -6.26
N LYS A 111 6.60 8.08 -5.08
CA LYS A 111 5.28 7.83 -4.47
C LYS A 111 4.14 8.39 -5.34
N GLY A 112 4.28 9.61 -5.86
CA GLY A 112 3.31 10.20 -6.78
C GLY A 112 3.14 9.37 -8.05
N ALA A 113 4.24 8.89 -8.62
CA ALA A 113 4.24 8.01 -9.78
C ALA A 113 3.53 6.67 -9.48
N ALA A 114 3.77 6.07 -8.31
CA ALA A 114 3.06 4.87 -7.88
C ALA A 114 1.54 5.09 -7.75
N ILE A 115 1.12 6.24 -7.20
CA ILE A 115 -0.31 6.61 -7.14
C ILE A 115 -0.89 6.76 -8.56
N LEU A 116 -0.15 7.36 -9.50
CA LEU A 116 -0.58 7.51 -10.89
C LEU A 116 -0.68 6.19 -11.65
N VAL A 117 0.24 5.25 -11.40
CA VAL A 117 0.12 3.88 -11.91
C VAL A 117 -1.17 3.24 -11.42
N LEU A 118 -1.43 3.30 -10.11
CA LEU A 118 -2.65 2.76 -9.53
C LEU A 118 -3.91 3.43 -10.12
N ALA A 119 -3.89 4.75 -10.26
CA ALA A 119 -4.98 5.49 -10.89
C ALA A 119 -5.20 5.07 -12.34
N THR A 120 -4.12 4.87 -13.11
CA THR A 120 -4.19 4.43 -14.51
C THR A 120 -4.76 3.02 -14.63
N ILE A 121 -4.40 2.12 -13.71
CA ILE A 121 -5.01 0.78 -13.62
C ILE A 121 -6.52 0.92 -13.37
N VAL A 122 -6.92 1.69 -12.35
CA VAL A 122 -8.34 1.88 -12.00
C VAL A 122 -9.14 2.53 -13.14
N ILE A 123 -8.58 3.53 -13.83
CA ILE A 123 -9.21 4.17 -14.99
C ILE A 123 -9.40 3.14 -16.11
N GLY A 124 -8.40 2.30 -16.39
CA GLY A 124 -8.50 1.23 -17.39
C GLY A 124 -9.55 0.16 -17.07
N LEU A 125 -9.81 -0.09 -15.77
CA LEU A 125 -10.81 -1.05 -15.30
C LEU A 125 -12.23 -0.46 -15.20
N THR A 126 -12.41 0.83 -15.50
CA THR A 126 -13.68 1.53 -15.33
C THR A 126 -14.10 2.25 -16.62
N PRO A 127 -15.37 2.68 -16.76
CA PRO A 127 -15.81 3.46 -17.92
C PRO A 127 -15.07 4.80 -18.10
N LEU A 128 -14.28 5.23 -17.11
CA LEU A 128 -13.44 6.42 -17.17
C LEU A 128 -12.45 6.40 -18.35
N ALA A 129 -12.04 5.21 -18.82
CA ALA A 129 -11.19 5.07 -20.00
C ALA A 129 -11.81 5.62 -21.30
N GLN A 130 -13.14 5.77 -21.35
CA GLN A 130 -13.84 6.32 -22.52
C GLN A 130 -13.94 7.85 -22.51
N LEU A 131 -13.59 8.50 -21.38
CA LEU A 131 -13.63 9.94 -21.26
C LEU A 131 -12.70 10.60 -22.30
N GLU A 132 -13.22 11.63 -22.95
CA GLU A 132 -12.47 12.42 -23.94
C GLU A 132 -11.19 13.00 -23.32
N ALA A 133 -11.28 13.47 -22.07
CA ALA A 133 -10.13 13.96 -21.31
C ALA A 133 -9.03 12.90 -21.05
N TRP A 134 -9.37 11.61 -20.96
CA TRP A 134 -8.36 10.54 -20.88
C TRP A 134 -7.81 10.19 -22.27
N ARG A 135 -8.68 10.12 -23.28
CA ARG A 135 -8.29 9.77 -24.64
C ARG A 135 -7.38 10.80 -25.29
N GLU A 136 -7.61 12.08 -25.01
CA GLU A 136 -6.84 13.21 -25.53
C GLU A 136 -5.65 13.61 -24.64
N ALA A 137 -5.50 13.01 -23.46
CA ALA A 137 -4.42 13.34 -22.54
C ALA A 137 -3.06 13.03 -23.16
N GLU A 138 -2.19 14.03 -23.22
CA GLU A 138 -0.86 13.93 -23.81
C GLU A 138 0.07 13.06 -22.96
N LEU A 139 -0.14 13.05 -21.63
CA LEU A 139 0.65 12.26 -20.70
C LEU A 139 0.18 10.80 -20.57
N ARG A 140 -1.01 10.46 -21.09
CA ARG A 140 -1.56 9.09 -21.07
C ARG A 140 -0.55 8.01 -21.49
N PRO A 141 0.10 8.08 -22.68
CA PRO A 141 0.99 7.01 -23.13
C PRO A 141 2.20 6.81 -22.21
N HIS A 142 2.66 7.85 -21.51
CA HIS A 142 3.75 7.73 -20.55
C HIS A 142 3.31 6.98 -19.29
N PHE A 143 2.10 7.23 -18.80
CA PHE A 143 1.54 6.52 -17.65
C PHE A 143 1.13 5.09 -17.97
N GLU A 144 0.64 4.81 -19.17
CA GLU A 144 0.40 3.44 -19.65
C GLU A 144 1.71 2.66 -19.72
N GLN A 145 2.79 3.23 -20.25
CA GLN A 145 4.11 2.60 -20.24
C GLN A 145 4.61 2.35 -18.81
N LEU A 146 4.45 3.31 -17.90
CA LEU A 146 4.86 3.15 -16.50
C LEU A 146 4.03 2.07 -15.80
N ARG A 147 2.73 1.98 -16.08
CA ARG A 147 1.86 0.89 -15.61
C ARG A 147 2.36 -0.44 -16.14
N ASP A 148 2.58 -0.57 -17.44
CA ASP A 148 2.96 -1.84 -18.06
C ASP A 148 4.32 -2.31 -17.54
N TRP A 149 5.26 -1.38 -17.36
CA TRP A 149 6.51 -1.66 -16.66
C TRP A 149 6.26 -2.17 -15.23
N ALA A 150 5.43 -1.49 -14.44
CA ALA A 150 5.14 -1.88 -13.06
C ALA A 150 4.46 -3.26 -12.97
N VAL A 151 3.51 -3.55 -13.86
CA VAL A 151 2.85 -4.87 -13.97
C VAL A 151 3.86 -5.94 -14.34
N SER A 152 4.75 -5.68 -15.30
CA SER A 152 5.80 -6.64 -15.69
C SER A 152 6.73 -7.01 -14.53
N GLN A 153 7.02 -6.06 -13.62
CA GLN A 153 7.83 -6.33 -12.43
C GLN A 153 7.09 -7.23 -11.45
N PHE A 154 5.78 -7.05 -11.32
CA PHE A 154 4.94 -7.89 -10.47
C PHE A 154 4.84 -9.32 -11.04
N GLU A 155 4.55 -9.48 -12.32
CA GLU A 155 4.51 -10.78 -13.00
C GLU A 155 5.86 -11.51 -12.93
N ALA A 156 6.97 -10.78 -13.13
CA ALA A 156 8.31 -11.34 -12.99
C ALA A 156 8.63 -11.80 -11.56
N TRP A 157 8.01 -11.20 -10.54
CA TRP A 157 8.12 -11.66 -9.15
C TRP A 157 7.24 -12.88 -8.89
N GLU A 158 6.01 -12.88 -9.42
CA GLU A 158 5.06 -13.97 -9.27
C GLU A 158 5.55 -15.26 -9.95
N GLY A 159 6.11 -15.17 -11.15
CA GLY A 159 6.71 -16.31 -11.86
C GLY A 159 7.94 -16.93 -11.17
N ARG A 160 8.45 -16.34 -10.08
CA ARG A 160 9.50 -16.93 -9.24
C ARG A 160 8.95 -17.71 -8.04
N LEU A 161 7.64 -17.67 -7.81
CA LEU A 161 7.01 -18.48 -6.78
C LEU A 161 6.96 -19.93 -7.28
N PRO A 162 7.27 -20.93 -6.42
CA PRO A 162 7.08 -22.32 -6.80
C PRO A 162 5.59 -22.52 -7.09
N GLU A 163 5.27 -22.85 -8.34
CA GLU A 163 3.94 -23.31 -8.75
C GLU A 163 3.45 -24.30 -7.70
N THR A 164 2.27 -24.06 -7.12
CA THR A 164 1.68 -24.99 -6.15
C THR A 164 1.71 -26.39 -6.76
N PRO A 165 2.50 -27.33 -6.22
CA PRO A 165 2.67 -28.62 -6.85
C PRO A 165 1.30 -29.30 -6.92
N GLY A 166 0.99 -29.90 -8.08
CA GLY A 166 -0.28 -30.59 -8.33
C GLY A 166 -0.60 -31.70 -7.31
N SER A 167 0.38 -32.09 -6.48
CA SER A 167 0.19 -32.94 -5.31
C SER A 167 -0.81 -32.39 -4.28
N LEU A 168 -1.05 -31.08 -4.23
CA LEU A 168 -2.10 -30.50 -3.37
C LEU A 168 -3.53 -30.84 -3.84
N GLY A 169 -3.71 -31.21 -5.12
CA GLY A 169 -4.96 -31.75 -5.64
C GLY A 169 -5.15 -33.25 -5.34
N GLU A 170 -4.06 -33.97 -5.12
CA GLU A 170 -4.05 -35.40 -4.74
C GLU A 170 -4.22 -35.63 -3.23
N ILE A 171 -4.06 -34.60 -2.39
CA ILE A 171 -4.50 -34.62 -0.98
C ILE A 171 -6.03 -34.54 -0.94
N SER A 172 -6.68 -35.55 -1.53
CA SER A 172 -8.09 -35.85 -1.32
C SER A 172 -8.29 -36.15 0.16
N LEU A 173 -9.18 -35.38 0.80
CA LEU A 173 -9.56 -35.55 2.20
C LEU A 173 -9.90 -37.02 2.49
N PRO A 174 -9.33 -37.63 3.55
CA PRO A 174 -9.68 -38.99 3.96
C PRO A 174 -11.17 -38.98 4.32
N GLY A 175 -12.00 -39.60 3.47
CA GLY A 175 -13.46 -39.66 3.65
C GLY A 175 -14.29 -39.59 2.36
N ARG A 176 -13.71 -39.25 1.19
CA ARG A 176 -14.46 -39.32 -0.09
C ARG A 176 -14.54 -40.74 -0.68
N GLY A 177 -13.68 -41.67 -0.25
CA GLY A 177 -13.69 -43.08 -0.69
C GLY A 177 -14.71 -43.97 0.03
N GLU A 178 -15.07 -43.65 1.28
CA GLU A 178 -15.96 -44.51 2.10
C GLU A 178 -17.46 -44.33 1.79
N ALA A 179 -17.84 -43.31 1.03
CA ALA A 179 -19.22 -43.12 0.59
C ALA A 179 -19.59 -43.97 -0.65
N ALA A 180 -18.59 -44.45 -1.41
CA ALA A 180 -18.83 -45.19 -2.66
C ALA A 180 -18.93 -46.71 -2.47
N ASP A 181 -18.53 -47.26 -1.32
CA ASP A 181 -18.51 -48.71 -1.04
C ASP A 181 -19.74 -49.20 -0.27
N ARG A 182 -20.66 -48.29 0.13
CA ARG A 182 -21.89 -48.66 0.85
C ARG A 182 -23.08 -49.03 -0.04
N ASP A 183 -22.93 -48.93 -1.36
CA ASP A 183 -24.01 -49.14 -2.34
C ASP A 183 -23.78 -50.33 -3.28
N ASN A 184 -22.91 -51.30 -2.92
CA ASN A 184 -22.83 -52.57 -3.67
C ASN A 184 -23.55 -53.70 -2.89
N PRO A 185 -24.76 -54.12 -3.31
CA PRO A 185 -25.54 -55.17 -2.68
C PRO A 185 -24.98 -56.59 -2.87
#